data_AF-A0A0A0ASY6-F1
#
_entry.id   AF-A0A0A0ASY6-F1
#
_cell.length_a   1.000
_cell.length_b   1.000
_cell.length_c   1.000
_cell.angle_alpha   90.00
_cell.angle_beta   90.00
_cell.angle_gamma   90.00
#
_symmetry.space_group_name_H-M   'P 1'
#
loop_
_entity.id
_entity.type
_entity.pdbx_description
1 polymer ?
#
loop_
_entity_poly.entity_id
_entity_poly.type
_entity_poly.pdbx_seq_one_letter_code
_entity_poly.pdbx_strand_id
1 'polypeptide(L)'
;DAVQEQLAQGWARLRQYQEETGSELLRTDDELTRLRARLEAAHHDVLQEESRWAHIQSTAAQKSLLLGQIKLAVMNLFQLATARLKVTADVALEDTEAQLDTV
;
A
#
# COMPACT_ATOMS: atom_id res chain seq x y z
N ASP A 1 30.50 49.70 43.04
CA ASP A 1 29.04 49.81 42.87
C ASP A 1 28.63 49.67 41.40
N ALA A 2 28.81 50.67 40.53
CA ALA A 2 28.35 50.62 39.13
C ALA A 2 28.92 49.44 38.28
N VAL A 3 30.20 49.09 38.47
CA VAL A 3 30.85 47.98 37.73
C VAL A 3 30.32 46.62 38.16
N GLN A 4 30.07 46.43 39.47
CA GLN A 4 29.49 45.18 39.99
C GLN A 4 28.04 45.01 39.52
N GLU A 5 27.28 46.11 39.45
CA GLU A 5 25.91 46.09 38.97
C GLU A 5 25.83 45.78 37.47
N GLN A 6 26.72 46.35 36.65
CA GLN A 6 26.82 45.99 35.22
C GLN A 6 27.21 44.52 35.00
N LEU A 7 28.15 43.99 35.79
CA LEU A 7 28.51 42.57 35.73
C LEU A 7 27.32 41.68 36.12
N ALA A 8 26.62 42.00 37.20
CA ALA A 8 25.44 41.25 37.65
C ALA A 8 24.33 41.24 36.58
N GLN A 9 24.07 42.38 35.93
CA GLN A 9 23.12 42.47 34.82
C GLN A 9 23.56 41.66 33.60
N GLY A 10 24.86 41.65 33.28
CA GLY A 10 25.41 40.82 32.19
C GLY A 10 25.20 39.32 32.44
N TRP A 11 25.49 38.85 33.65
CA TRP A 11 25.25 37.45 34.04
C TRP A 11 23.77 37.07 34.03
N ALA A 12 22.89 37.96 34.47
CA ALA A 12 21.44 37.74 34.43
C ALA A 12 20.94 37.58 32.99
N ARG A 13 21.39 38.44 32.07
CA ARG A 13 21.04 38.35 30.64
C ARG A 13 21.57 37.07 29.99
N LEU A 14 22.80 36.68 30.32
CA LEU A 14 23.38 35.43 29.80
C LEU A 14 22.58 34.21 30.28
N ARG A 15 22.21 34.18 31.57
CA ARG A 15 21.40 33.10 32.14
C ARG A 15 20.03 33.02 31.46
N GLN A 16 19.36 34.15 31.31
CA GLN A 16 18.06 34.21 30.64
C GLN A 16 18.15 33.69 29.20
N TYR A 17 19.15 34.13 28.43
CA TYR A 17 19.36 33.66 27.07
C TYR A 17 19.62 32.13 27.01
N GLN A 18 20.39 31.59 27.95
CA GLN A 18 20.63 30.15 28.04
C GLN A 18 19.36 29.36 28.37
N GLU A 19 18.52 29.87 29.29
CA GLU A 19 17.24 29.25 29.65
C GLU A 19 16.23 29.29 28.49
N GLU A 20 16.12 30.42 27.79
CA GLU A 20 15.27 30.58 26.61
C GLU A 20 15.71 29.64 25.49
N THR A 21 17.00 29.65 25.14
CA THR A 21 17.56 28.77 24.10
C THR A 21 17.39 27.29 24.45
N GLY A 22 17.62 26.92 25.71
CA GLY A 22 17.43 25.54 26.18
C GLY A 22 15.97 25.10 26.08
N SER A 23 15.03 25.99 26.43
CA SER A 23 13.59 25.72 26.33
C SER A 23 13.14 25.57 24.88
N GLU A 24 13.64 26.41 23.97
CA GLU A 24 13.38 26.30 22.54
C GLU A 24 13.92 24.99 21.96
N LEU A 25 15.15 24.61 22.33
CA LEU A 25 15.76 23.37 21.88
C LEU A 25 14.94 22.15 22.29
N LEU A 26 14.52 22.09 23.57
CA LEU A 26 13.68 21.00 24.08
C LEU A 26 12.34 20.92 23.33
N ARG A 27 11.68 22.06 23.11
CA ARG A 27 10.42 22.10 22.38
C ARG A 27 10.59 21.61 20.94
N THR A 28 11.70 21.96 20.30
CA THR A 28 12.00 21.55 18.93
C THR A 28 12.27 20.03 18.87
N ASP A 29 12.99 19.50 19.84
CA ASP A 29 13.27 18.06 19.96
C ASP A 29 12.00 17.23 20.19
N ASP A 30 11.12 17.71 21.06
CA ASP A 30 9.80 17.10 21.29
C ASP A 30 8.96 17.08 20.00
N GLU A 31 8.97 18.18 19.25
CA GLU A 31 8.26 18.26 17.98
C GLU A 31 8.85 17.32 16.93
N LEU A 32 10.17 17.23 16.83
CA LEU A 32 10.85 16.30 15.94
C LEU A 32 10.51 14.85 16.28
N THR A 33 10.54 14.49 17.56
CA THR A 33 10.18 13.16 18.05
C THR A 33 8.74 12.81 17.70
N ARG A 34 7.81 13.76 17.91
CA ARG A 34 6.40 13.59 17.54
C ARG A 34 6.21 13.41 16.04
N LEU A 35 6.90 14.20 15.22
CA LEU A 35 6.82 14.09 13.76
C LEU A 35 7.40 12.77 13.26
N ARG A 36 8.50 12.31 13.85
CA ARG A 36 9.12 11.02 13.56
C ARG A 36 8.15 9.87 13.83
N ALA A 37 7.52 9.85 14.99
CA ALA A 37 6.54 8.83 15.35
C ALA A 37 5.35 8.81 14.38
N ARG A 38 4.85 9.98 13.97
CA ARG A 38 3.77 10.09 12.98
C ARG A 38 4.17 9.57 11.61
N LEU A 39 5.40 9.85 11.17
CA LEU A 39 5.93 9.34 9.91
C LEU A 39 6.06 7.82 9.94
N GLU A 40 6.59 7.26 11.03
CA GLU A 40 6.75 5.81 11.19
C GLU A 40 5.40 5.10 11.22
N ALA A 41 4.39 5.65 11.90
CA ALA A 41 3.02 5.13 11.87
C ALA A 41 2.43 5.17 10.46
N ALA A 42 2.55 6.30 9.75
CA ALA A 42 2.04 6.42 8.39
C ALA A 42 2.74 5.45 7.42
N HIS A 43 4.05 5.24 7.55
CA HIS A 43 4.77 4.24 6.77
C HIS A 43 4.29 2.81 7.08
N HIS A 44 4.01 2.50 8.34
CA HIS A 44 3.48 1.19 8.71
C HIS A 44 2.12 0.94 8.06
N ASP A 45 1.22 1.91 8.11
CA ASP A 45 -0.11 1.83 7.50
C ASP A 45 -0.03 1.62 5.98
N VAL A 46 0.85 2.38 5.31
CA VAL A 46 1.07 2.23 3.86
C VAL A 46 1.60 0.83 3.54
N LEU A 47 2.60 0.34 4.26
CA LEU A 47 3.16 -1.00 4.04
C LEU A 47 2.12 -2.10 4.23
N GLN A 48 1.22 -1.95 5.20
CA GLN A 48 0.14 -2.90 5.43
C GLN A 48 -0.83 -2.95 4.24
N GLU A 49 -1.26 -1.79 3.74
CA GLU A 49 -2.17 -1.73 2.60
C GLU A 49 -1.48 -2.16 1.29
N GLU A 50 -0.20 -1.86 1.10
CA GLU A 50 0.59 -2.36 -0.04
C GLU A 50 0.67 -3.89 -0.04
N SER A 51 0.92 -4.50 1.13
CA SER A 51 0.95 -5.96 1.28
C SER A 51 -0.41 -6.58 0.97
N ARG A 52 -1.49 -5.98 1.48
CA ARG A 52 -2.86 -6.42 1.20
C ARG A 52 -3.20 -6.30 -0.28
N TRP A 53 -2.82 -5.19 -0.91
CA TRP A 53 -3.04 -4.96 -2.33
C TRP A 53 -2.28 -5.98 -3.19
N ALA A 54 -1.01 -6.23 -2.88
CA ALA A 54 -0.20 -7.24 -3.56
C ALA A 54 -0.83 -8.65 -3.46
N HIS A 55 -1.38 -9.00 -2.29
CA HIS A 55 -2.08 -10.27 -2.10
C HIS A 55 -3.35 -10.37 -2.95
N ILE A 56 -4.15 -9.31 -3.01
CA ILE A 56 -5.34 -9.24 -3.87
C ILE A 56 -4.95 -9.40 -5.34
N GLN A 57 -3.93 -8.68 -5.80
CA GLN A 57 -3.45 -8.76 -7.18
C GLN A 57 -2.95 -10.17 -7.53
N SER A 58 -2.17 -10.80 -6.65
CA SER A 58 -1.68 -12.17 -6.84
C SER A 58 -2.84 -13.16 -6.96
N THR A 59 -3.83 -13.05 -6.07
CA THR A 59 -5.03 -13.90 -6.09
C THR A 59 -5.86 -13.69 -7.35
N ALA A 60 -6.03 -12.44 -7.78
CA ALA A 60 -6.75 -12.10 -9.01
C ALA A 60 -6.03 -12.65 -10.24
N ALA A 61 -4.69 -12.55 -10.31
CA ALA A 61 -3.89 -13.12 -11.38
C ALA A 61 -4.03 -14.66 -11.45
N GLN A 62 -3.94 -15.34 -10.30
CA GLN A 62 -4.12 -16.80 -10.22
C GLN A 62 -5.53 -17.23 -10.68
N LYS A 63 -6.58 -16.56 -10.18
CA LYS A 63 -7.96 -16.84 -10.59
C LYS A 63 -8.19 -16.57 -12.07
N SER A 64 -7.62 -15.50 -12.61
CA SER A 64 -7.73 -15.15 -14.03
C SER A 64 -7.04 -16.18 -14.92
N LEU A 65 -5.86 -16.66 -14.50
CA LEU A 65 -5.15 -17.73 -15.21
C LEU A 65 -5.97 -19.03 -15.21
N LEU A 66 -6.48 -19.44 -14.05
CA LEU A 66 -7.31 -20.64 -13.94
C LEU A 66 -8.56 -20.54 -14.82
N LEU A 67 -9.24 -19.39 -14.81
CA LEU A 67 -10.39 -19.15 -15.67
C LEU A 67 -10.02 -19.25 -17.14
N GLY A 68 -8.88 -18.68 -17.56
CA GLY A 68 -8.38 -18.82 -18.92
C GLY A 68 -8.10 -20.27 -19.32
N GLN A 69 -7.52 -21.07 -18.42
CA GLN A 69 -7.29 -22.50 -18.64
C GLN A 69 -8.60 -23.28 -18.77
N ILE A 70 -9.59 -23.00 -17.92
CA ILE A 70 -10.93 -23.60 -18.01
C ILE A 70 -11.57 -23.26 -19.35
N LYS A 71 -11.55 -21.99 -19.76
CA LYS A 71 -12.10 -21.55 -21.05
C LYS A 71 -11.47 -22.30 -22.23
N LEU A 72 -10.15 -22.41 -22.25
CA LEU A 72 -9.43 -23.16 -23.28
C LEU A 72 -9.78 -24.65 -23.28
N ALA A 73 -9.88 -25.27 -22.09
CA ALA A 73 -10.25 -26.68 -21.97
C ALA A 73 -11.67 -26.94 -22.50
N VAL A 74 -12.64 -26.09 -22.13
CA VAL A 74 -14.03 -26.17 -22.61
C VAL A 74 -14.07 -26.05 -24.14
N MET A 75 -13.42 -25.03 -24.69
CA MET A 75 -13.38 -24.81 -26.13
C MET A 75 -12.80 -26.01 -26.88
N ASN A 76 -11.67 -26.54 -26.40
CA ASN A 76 -11.03 -27.70 -27.00
C ASN A 76 -11.92 -28.95 -26.94
N LEU A 77 -12.59 -29.20 -25.81
CA LEU A 77 -13.48 -30.35 -25.63
C LEU A 77 -14.73 -30.23 -26.51
N PHE A 78 -15.33 -29.04 -26.57
CA PHE A 78 -16.50 -28.77 -27.40
C PHE A 78 -16.19 -28.99 -28.89
N GLN A 79 -15.08 -28.43 -29.38
CA GLN A 79 -14.62 -28.64 -30.76
C GLN A 79 -14.38 -30.13 -31.05
N LEU A 80 -13.75 -30.86 -30.11
CA LEU A 80 -13.50 -32.30 -30.28
C LEU A 80 -14.81 -33.10 -30.33
N ALA A 81 -15.77 -32.78 -29.46
CA ALA A 81 -17.06 -33.46 -29.38
C ALA A 81 -17.91 -33.21 -30.64
N THR A 82 -18.06 -31.94 -31.05
CA THR A 82 -18.84 -31.56 -32.24
C THR A 82 -18.23 -32.15 -33.52
N ALA A 83 -16.90 -32.14 -33.65
CA ALA A 83 -16.20 -32.79 -34.77
C ALA A 83 -16.44 -34.30 -34.82
N ARG A 84 -16.40 -35.00 -33.68
CA ARG A 84 -16.64 -36.46 -33.62
C ARG A 84 -18.10 -36.84 -33.89
N LEU A 85 -19.03 -36.07 -33.33
CA LEU A 85 -20.47 -36.31 -33.48
C LEU A 85 -21.01 -35.80 -34.82
N LYS A 86 -20.21 -35.05 -35.59
CA LYS A 86 -20.60 -34.38 -36.84
C LYS A 86 -21.81 -33.46 -36.66
N VAL A 87 -21.91 -32.83 -35.49
CA VAL A 87 -22.96 -31.87 -35.15
C VAL A 87 -22.44 -30.48 -35.47
N THR A 88 -23.18 -29.74 -36.30
CA THR A 88 -23.00 -28.30 -36.44
C THR A 88 -23.66 -27.63 -35.24
N ALA A 89 -22.86 -27.11 -34.32
CA ALA A 89 -23.36 -26.31 -33.22
C ALA A 89 -23.28 -24.82 -33.58
N ASP A 90 -24.40 -24.12 -33.47
CA ASP A 90 -24.51 -22.67 -33.69
C ASP A 90 -24.18 -21.92 -32.40
N VAL A 91 -23.00 -22.21 -31.84
CA VAL A 91 -22.50 -21.60 -30.59
C VAL A 91 -21.21 -20.88 -30.91
N ALA A 92 -21.07 -19.64 -30.42
CA ALA A 92 -19.87 -18.86 -30.63
C ALA A 92 -18.65 -19.52 -29.98
N LEU A 93 -17.49 -19.41 -30.64
CA LEU A 93 -16.25 -20.06 -30.20
C LEU A 93 -15.78 -19.58 -28.80
N GLU A 94 -16.02 -18.31 -28.48
CA GLU A 94 -15.60 -17.72 -27.19
C GLU A 94 -16.68 -17.81 -26.09
N ASP A 95 -17.88 -18.24 -26.45
CA ASP A 95 -18.98 -18.41 -25.50
C ASP A 95 -18.91 -19.79 -24.84
N THR A 96 -17.94 -19.93 -23.95
CA THR A 96 -17.66 -21.19 -23.25
C THR A 96 -18.80 -21.60 -22.30
N GLU A 97 -19.66 -20.66 -21.89
CA GLU A 97 -20.83 -20.98 -21.05
C GLU A 97 -21.89 -21.69 -21.88
N ALA A 98 -22.28 -21.12 -23.04
CA ALA A 98 -23.19 -21.76 -23.96
C ALA A 98 -22.67 -23.10 -24.52
N GLN A 99 -21.34 -23.23 -24.70
CA GLN A 99 -20.72 -24.50 -25.09
C GLN A 99 -20.92 -25.59 -24.04
N LEU A 100 -20.78 -25.26 -22.75
CA LEU A 100 -21.02 -26.22 -21.66
C LEU A 100 -22.47 -26.65 -21.58
N ASP A 101 -23.42 -25.75 -21.84
CA ASP A 101 -24.86 -26.08 -21.85
C ASP A 101 -25.28 -27.00 -23.01
N THR A 102 -24.44 -27.07 -24.06
CA THR A 102 -24.73 -27.85 -25.28
C THR A 102 -24.26 -29.30 -25.17
N VAL A 103 -23.33 -29.61 -24.26
CA VAL A 103 -22.69 -30.93 -24.10
C VAL A 103 -23.38 -31.71 -22.98
#